data_AF-A0A535MUE2-F1
#
_entry.id   AF-A0A535MUE2-F1
#
_cell.length_a   1.000
_cell.length_b   1.000
_cell.length_c   1.000
_cell.angle_alpha   90.00
_cell.angle_beta   90.00
_cell.angle_gamma   90.00
#
_symmetry.space_group_name_H-M   'P 1'
#
loop_
_entity.id
_entity.type
_entity.pdbx_description
1 polymer ?
#
loop_
_entity_poly.entity_id
_entity_poly.type
_entity_poly.pdbx_seq_one_letter_code
_entity_poly.pdbx_strand_id
1 'polypeptide(L)'
;MVCLGRDADGNSTSNGPPGARPLPRAGAHGRCLALGIEGSICDGGACDENSRVEAGQPFFGQYLAHDLTADRSPLRAHADIDALRNIRSPRANLEALYGGGPVGSPYLYDLADPAKLLLGIDGRDLPRNQQGIALIGDPRNDVHAFMTGLQVAFIHAHNRLVDRLRADGVPELELFEDARRALTWHFQWVILNDFLPSLVGPAMATTVMRNDARFYRPTSVAFIPVEFADAAFRYGHSQIKGDYQLRRGGQRFPVFPDLAGFRPLTPERVIDWTLLFDVPGQAPAQRAKPIDGLLPASLIRLPESITGTVEVNAYQSLASRDLQRGMGTALPSGEAVARAVGAQPLTRQELALGDWQDDTPLWLYILREAAVRGGGDRLGEVGGRIVAEVIVGIIRRDPESYLANDPSWRPTLPSHQPGNFKIRDLLIPAR
;
A
#
# COMPACT_ATOMS: atom_id res chain seq x y z
N MET A 1 11.46 -10.35 16.33
CA MET A 1 11.72 -9.34 17.38
C MET A 1 11.64 -8.01 16.68
N VAL A 2 10.99 -7.02 17.29
CA VAL A 2 10.75 -5.70 16.69
C VAL A 2 11.74 -4.70 17.31
N CYS A 3 12.28 -3.77 16.50
CA CYS A 3 13.25 -2.71 16.86
C CYS A 3 12.78 -1.75 17.96
N LEU A 4 11.57 -1.93 18.50
CA LEU A 4 11.04 -1.13 19.60
C LEU A 4 11.81 -1.40 20.89
N GLY A 5 12.51 -0.36 21.37
CA GLY A 5 13.02 -0.29 22.73
C GLY A 5 13.94 -1.45 23.10
N ARG A 6 14.96 -1.76 22.30
CA ARG A 6 16.08 -2.61 22.74
C ARG A 6 17.35 -1.78 22.84
N ASP A 7 17.99 -1.82 23.99
CA ASP A 7 19.38 -1.35 24.12
C ASP A 7 20.32 -2.28 23.33
N ALA A 8 21.60 -1.92 23.23
CA ALA A 8 22.61 -2.68 22.50
C ALA A 8 22.73 -4.15 22.97
N ASP A 9 22.18 -4.47 24.16
CA ASP A 9 22.22 -5.77 24.81
C ASP A 9 20.89 -6.56 24.71
N GLY A 10 19.87 -6.01 24.05
CA GLY A 10 18.63 -6.71 23.73
C GLY A 10 17.57 -6.74 24.84
N ASN A 11 17.64 -5.87 25.84
CA ASN A 11 16.60 -5.74 26.87
C ASN A 11 15.47 -4.80 26.43
N SER A 12 14.21 -5.13 26.78
CA SER A 12 13.07 -4.24 26.51
C SER A 12 13.15 -2.98 27.38
N THR A 13 13.27 -1.81 26.77
CA THR A 13 13.27 -0.51 27.42
C THR A 13 11.90 0.15 27.25
N SER A 14 11.43 0.84 28.29
CA SER A 14 10.18 1.62 28.30
C SER A 14 10.26 2.92 27.50
N ASN A 15 11.43 3.21 26.95
CA ASN A 15 11.72 4.42 26.20
C ASN A 15 11.61 4.08 24.71
N GLY A 16 11.30 5.06 23.86
CA GLY A 16 11.30 4.86 22.40
C GLY A 16 12.66 4.34 21.87
N PRO A 17 12.87 4.30 20.53
CA PRO A 17 14.17 3.86 20.00
C PRO A 17 15.34 4.58 20.72
N PRO A 18 16.44 3.86 21.07
CA PRO A 18 17.53 4.42 21.86
C PRO A 18 18.06 5.72 21.24
N GLY A 19 18.08 6.81 22.01
CA GLY A 19 18.56 8.11 21.55
C GLY A 19 17.51 9.03 20.90
N ALA A 20 16.22 8.67 20.94
CA ALA A 20 15.15 9.56 20.47
C ALA A 20 15.19 10.92 21.20
N ARG A 21 15.06 12.01 20.43
CA ARG A 21 15.05 13.38 20.96
C ARG A 21 13.84 13.62 21.87
N PRO A 22 14.00 14.37 22.98
CA PRO A 22 12.87 14.81 23.80
C PRO A 22 11.86 15.62 22.99
N LEU A 23 10.58 15.50 23.32
CA LEU A 23 9.52 16.27 22.66
C LEU A 23 9.65 17.77 22.99
N PRO A 24 9.47 18.68 22.01
CA PRO A 24 9.53 20.11 22.24
C PRO A 24 8.32 20.61 23.05
N ARG A 25 8.49 21.70 23.80
CA ARG A 25 7.37 22.45 24.38
C ARG A 25 6.64 23.23 23.28
N ALA A 26 5.68 22.58 22.64
CA ALA A 26 4.82 23.15 21.59
C ALA A 26 3.33 22.95 21.93
N GLY A 27 2.44 23.60 21.16
CA GLY A 27 1.01 23.27 21.16
C GLY A 27 0.77 21.82 20.68
N ALA A 28 -0.42 21.27 20.90
CA ALA A 28 -0.76 19.87 20.59
C ALA A 28 -0.35 19.45 19.17
N HIS A 29 -0.57 20.33 18.20
CA HIS A 29 -0.17 20.16 16.81
C HIS A 29 1.35 19.98 16.62
N GLY A 30 2.15 20.88 17.19
CA GLY A 30 3.61 20.83 17.10
C GLY A 30 4.22 19.64 17.84
N ARG A 31 3.61 19.21 18.97
CA ARG A 31 4.05 18.00 19.69
C ARG A 31 3.80 16.75 18.86
N CYS A 32 2.65 16.66 18.20
CA CYS A 32 2.32 15.54 17.33
C CYS A 32 3.32 15.43 16.17
N LEU A 33 3.60 16.54 15.47
CA LEU A 33 4.61 16.53 14.39
C LEU A 33 6.00 16.12 14.87
N ALA A 34 6.39 16.47 16.09
CA ALA A 34 7.69 16.10 16.65
C ALA A 34 7.88 14.59 16.86
N LEU A 35 6.81 13.80 16.85
CA LEU A 35 6.90 12.33 16.85
C LEU A 35 7.42 11.78 15.52
N GLY A 36 7.31 12.55 14.43
CA GLY A 36 7.61 12.11 13.08
C GLY A 36 8.91 12.66 12.49
N ILE A 37 9.68 13.50 13.20
CA ILE A 37 10.88 14.14 12.64
C ILE A 37 12.13 13.26 12.75
N GLU A 38 13.23 13.66 12.13
CA GLU A 38 14.53 13.00 12.27
C GLU A 38 14.98 12.91 13.74
N GLY A 39 15.45 11.73 14.13
CA GLY A 39 15.87 11.39 15.48
C GLY A 39 14.73 11.29 16.49
N SER A 40 13.48 11.20 16.04
CA SER A 40 12.31 11.02 16.92
C SER A 40 11.84 9.56 16.97
N ILE A 41 10.71 9.30 17.63
CA ILE A 41 10.18 7.95 17.86
C ILE A 41 9.77 7.19 16.59
N CYS A 42 9.57 7.89 15.47
CA CYS A 42 9.26 7.28 14.17
C CYS A 42 10.47 7.13 13.26
N ASP A 43 11.64 7.63 13.64
CA ASP A 43 12.87 7.48 12.87
C ASP A 43 13.52 6.13 13.20
N GLY A 44 13.48 5.20 12.24
CA GLY A 44 14.10 3.89 12.37
C GLY A 44 15.62 3.89 12.16
N GLY A 45 16.21 5.01 11.74
CA GLY A 45 17.64 5.11 11.46
C GLY A 45 18.11 4.00 10.51
N ALA A 46 19.07 3.21 10.97
CA ALA A 46 19.64 2.06 10.24
C ALA A 46 19.00 0.71 10.59
N CYS A 47 17.88 0.68 11.33
CA CYS A 47 17.16 -0.57 11.63
C CYS A 47 16.66 -1.22 10.32
N ASP A 48 17.13 -2.43 10.05
CA ASP A 48 16.77 -3.23 8.87
C ASP A 48 16.24 -4.62 9.25
N GLU A 49 15.57 -4.73 10.40
CA GLU A 49 14.90 -5.97 10.81
C GLU A 49 13.92 -6.49 9.75
N ASN A 50 13.77 -7.81 9.71
CA ASN A 50 12.87 -8.49 8.78
C ASN A 50 11.63 -8.99 9.52
N SER A 51 10.47 -8.69 8.96
CA SER A 51 9.23 -9.40 9.23
C SER A 51 9.19 -10.73 8.46
N ARG A 52 8.11 -11.49 8.62
CA ARG A 52 7.80 -12.66 7.80
C ARG A 52 7.18 -12.30 6.45
N VAL A 53 6.80 -11.04 6.26
CA VAL A 53 6.08 -10.55 5.08
C VAL A 53 7.04 -10.37 3.91
N GLU A 54 6.65 -10.78 2.71
CA GLU A 54 7.42 -10.57 1.48
C GLU A 54 7.56 -9.06 1.19
N ALA A 55 8.76 -8.64 0.77
CA ALA A 55 9.08 -7.23 0.52
C ALA A 55 8.20 -6.55 -0.56
N GLY A 56 7.53 -7.33 -1.41
CA GLY A 56 6.60 -6.81 -2.41
C GLY A 56 5.21 -6.43 -1.88
N GLN A 57 4.79 -6.98 -0.73
CA GLN A 57 3.43 -6.77 -0.20
C GLN A 57 3.11 -5.29 0.13
N PRO A 58 4.02 -4.50 0.73
CA PRO A 58 3.78 -3.07 0.96
C PRO A 58 3.55 -2.28 -0.34
N PHE A 59 4.28 -2.63 -1.42
CA PHE A 59 4.10 -1.98 -2.72
C PHE A 59 2.78 -2.40 -3.39
N PHE A 60 2.38 -3.66 -3.26
CA PHE A 60 1.04 -4.07 -3.71
C PHE A 60 -0.07 -3.34 -2.92
N GLY A 61 0.10 -3.18 -1.60
CA GLY A 61 -0.78 -2.37 -0.76
C GLY A 61 -0.86 -0.90 -1.20
N GLN A 62 0.27 -0.31 -1.60
CA GLN A 62 0.31 1.05 -2.15
C GLN A 62 -0.43 1.16 -3.48
N TYR A 63 -0.27 0.20 -4.38
CA TYR A 63 -1.02 0.17 -5.64
C TYR A 63 -2.52 0.06 -5.39
N LEU A 64 -2.93 -0.80 -4.45
CA LEU A 64 -4.32 -0.90 -4.01
C LEU A 64 -4.82 0.43 -3.40
N ALA A 65 -3.99 1.14 -2.64
CA ALA A 65 -4.36 2.44 -2.10
C ALA A 65 -4.63 3.46 -3.21
N HIS A 66 -3.82 3.46 -4.28
CA HIS A 66 -4.02 4.35 -5.43
C HIS A 66 -5.29 4.02 -6.22
N ASP A 67 -5.69 2.75 -6.27
CA ASP A 67 -6.93 2.31 -6.92
C ASP A 67 -8.17 2.70 -6.10
N LEU A 68 -8.13 2.49 -4.78
CA LEU A 68 -9.25 2.79 -3.87
C LEU A 68 -9.41 4.29 -3.58
N THR A 69 -8.31 5.04 -3.56
CA THR A 69 -8.29 6.41 -3.03
C THR A 69 -7.59 7.38 -3.98
N ALA A 70 -8.21 8.55 -4.21
CA ALA A 70 -7.57 9.73 -4.78
C ALA A 70 -8.08 10.99 -4.07
N ASP A 71 -7.63 11.19 -2.84
CA ASP A 71 -7.72 12.48 -2.20
C ASP A 71 -6.56 13.38 -2.69
N ARG A 72 -6.90 14.45 -3.42
CA ARG A 72 -5.96 15.46 -3.91
C ARG A 72 -5.96 16.73 -3.04
N SER A 73 -6.59 16.69 -1.87
CA SER A 73 -6.71 17.85 -0.99
C SER A 73 -5.33 18.25 -0.43
N PRO A 74 -5.00 19.55 -0.45
CA PRO A 74 -3.77 20.06 0.15
C PRO A 74 -3.65 19.60 1.61
N LEU A 75 -2.42 19.40 2.09
CA LEU A 75 -2.18 19.21 3.52
C LEU A 75 -2.56 20.50 4.24
N ARG A 76 -3.59 20.45 5.09
CA ARG A 76 -4.08 21.58 5.87
C ARG A 76 -4.21 21.18 7.34
N ALA A 77 -4.05 22.15 8.24
CA ALA A 77 -4.22 21.94 9.68
C ALA A 77 -5.67 21.62 10.07
N HIS A 78 -6.65 22.04 9.26
CA HIS A 78 -8.07 21.75 9.41
C HIS A 78 -8.64 21.47 8.02
N ALA A 79 -8.98 20.22 7.74
CA ALA A 79 -9.70 19.83 6.54
C ALA A 79 -11.19 19.80 6.86
N ASP A 80 -12.00 20.39 5.99
CA ASP A 80 -13.44 20.19 6.01
C ASP A 80 -13.74 18.80 5.45
N ILE A 81 -14.10 17.86 6.33
CA ILE A 81 -14.35 16.46 5.97
C ILE A 81 -15.54 16.37 5.00
N ASP A 82 -16.55 17.24 5.16
CA ASP A 82 -17.72 17.26 4.28
C ASP A 82 -17.37 17.76 2.87
N ALA A 83 -16.24 18.47 2.73
CA ALA A 83 -15.69 18.90 1.45
C ALA A 83 -14.68 17.90 0.85
N LEU A 84 -14.21 16.88 1.60
CA LEU A 84 -13.32 15.86 1.08
C LEU A 84 -14.06 15.01 0.04
N ARG A 85 -13.59 15.07 -1.21
CA ARG A 85 -14.12 14.24 -2.29
C ARG A 85 -13.05 13.25 -2.72
N ASN A 86 -13.32 11.96 -2.51
CA ASN A 86 -12.57 10.92 -3.20
C ASN A 86 -12.93 10.99 -4.68
N ILE A 87 -11.96 11.32 -5.53
CA ILE A 87 -12.20 11.44 -6.97
C ILE A 87 -12.30 10.05 -7.62
N ARG A 88 -11.76 9.01 -6.96
CA ARG A 88 -11.89 7.62 -7.39
C ARG A 88 -13.25 7.04 -7.04
N SER A 89 -13.71 6.11 -7.86
CA SER A 89 -14.73 5.19 -7.40
C SER A 89 -14.16 4.36 -6.23
N PRO A 90 -14.88 4.20 -5.11
CA PRO A 90 -14.42 3.37 -3.99
C PRO A 90 -14.63 1.89 -4.37
N ARG A 91 -13.83 1.42 -5.33
CA ARG A 91 -13.87 0.08 -5.95
C ARG A 91 -12.44 -0.38 -6.22
N ALA A 92 -12.21 -1.69 -6.13
CA ALA A 92 -10.96 -2.32 -6.54
C ALA A 92 -11.13 -2.85 -7.98
N ASN A 93 -11.11 -1.93 -8.95
CA ASN A 93 -11.47 -2.19 -10.35
C ASN A 93 -10.40 -1.76 -11.36
N LEU A 94 -9.20 -1.40 -10.89
CA LEU A 94 -8.08 -1.00 -11.73
C LEU A 94 -8.40 0.22 -12.60
N GLU A 95 -9.23 1.14 -12.11
CA GLU A 95 -9.58 2.39 -12.80
C GLU A 95 -8.31 3.18 -13.18
N ALA A 96 -7.28 3.15 -12.33
CA ALA A 96 -5.98 3.77 -12.58
C ALA A 96 -5.20 3.15 -13.75
N LEU A 97 -5.44 1.88 -14.07
CA LEU A 97 -4.80 1.17 -15.17
C LEU A 97 -5.48 1.49 -16.51
N TYR A 98 -6.82 1.49 -16.52
CA TYR A 98 -7.62 1.59 -17.74
C TYR A 98 -8.03 3.03 -18.11
N GLY A 99 -7.97 3.97 -17.18
CA GLY A 99 -8.40 5.35 -17.43
C GLY A 99 -9.83 5.41 -18.01
N GLY A 100 -10.02 6.17 -19.08
CA GLY A 100 -11.29 6.27 -19.80
C GLY A 100 -11.55 5.18 -20.84
N GLY A 101 -10.81 4.07 -20.82
CA GLY A 101 -10.90 3.03 -21.85
C GLY A 101 -10.27 3.43 -23.20
N PRO A 102 -10.31 2.55 -24.22
CA PRO A 102 -9.74 2.83 -25.55
C PRO A 102 -10.28 4.09 -26.21
N VAL A 103 -11.51 4.51 -25.89
CA VAL A 103 -12.14 5.72 -26.44
C VAL A 103 -11.80 6.97 -25.61
N GLY A 104 -11.90 6.91 -24.28
CA GLY A 104 -11.71 8.07 -23.41
C GLY A 104 -10.25 8.36 -23.06
N SER A 105 -9.36 7.38 -23.21
CA SER A 105 -7.91 7.52 -22.95
C SER A 105 -7.09 6.71 -23.96
N PRO A 106 -7.21 6.98 -25.27
CA PRO A 106 -6.61 6.17 -26.34
C PRO A 106 -5.08 6.07 -26.25
N TYR A 107 -4.43 7.05 -25.63
CA TYR A 107 -2.97 7.06 -25.41
C TYR A 107 -2.46 5.95 -24.46
N LEU A 108 -3.36 5.26 -23.76
CA LEU A 108 -3.03 4.11 -22.91
C LEU A 108 -3.00 2.79 -23.67
N TYR A 109 -3.46 2.76 -24.92
CA TYR A 109 -3.76 1.54 -25.67
C TYR A 109 -2.90 1.43 -26.93
N ASP A 110 -2.64 0.21 -27.36
CA ASP A 110 -1.93 -0.04 -28.61
C ASP A 110 -2.82 0.32 -29.80
N LEU A 111 -2.30 1.13 -30.73
CA LEU A 111 -3.08 1.59 -31.88
C LEU A 111 -3.38 0.46 -32.87
N ALA A 112 -2.51 -0.54 -32.97
CA ALA A 112 -2.67 -1.69 -33.85
C ALA A 112 -3.53 -2.80 -33.24
N ASP A 113 -3.58 -2.89 -31.90
CA ASP A 113 -4.44 -3.81 -31.14
C ASP A 113 -5.09 -3.07 -29.96
N PRO A 114 -6.21 -2.33 -30.17
CA PRO A 114 -6.85 -1.53 -29.12
C PRO A 114 -7.42 -2.32 -27.95
N ALA A 115 -7.47 -3.66 -28.04
CA ALA A 115 -7.77 -4.51 -26.91
C ALA A 115 -6.60 -4.59 -25.91
N LYS A 116 -5.38 -4.23 -26.32
CA LYS A 116 -4.17 -4.24 -25.49
C LYS A 116 -3.80 -2.86 -24.98
N LEU A 117 -3.23 -2.83 -23.78
CA LEU A 117 -2.59 -1.67 -23.18
C LEU A 117 -1.19 -1.48 -23.76
N LEU A 118 -0.79 -0.23 -23.96
CA LEU A 118 0.48 0.16 -24.55
C LEU A 118 1.63 0.04 -23.54
N LEU A 119 2.72 -0.58 -23.96
CA LEU A 119 3.99 -0.61 -23.23
C LEU A 119 4.98 0.40 -23.81
N GLY A 120 6.02 0.74 -23.05
CA GLY A 120 7.20 1.39 -23.59
C GLY A 120 7.88 0.53 -24.67
N ILE A 121 8.75 1.15 -25.48
CA ILE A 121 9.35 0.54 -26.68
C ILE A 121 9.99 -0.83 -26.42
N ASP A 122 10.62 -1.02 -25.26
CA ASP A 122 11.31 -2.27 -24.91
C ASP A 122 10.46 -3.25 -24.08
N GLY A 123 9.21 -2.89 -23.79
CA GLY A 123 8.28 -3.68 -22.98
C GLY A 123 8.62 -3.73 -21.50
N ARG A 124 9.62 -2.98 -21.01
CA ARG A 124 10.12 -3.02 -19.63
C ARG A 124 9.81 -1.76 -18.82
N ASP A 125 9.40 -0.70 -19.49
CA ASP A 125 8.96 0.56 -18.91
C ASP A 125 7.58 0.97 -19.46
N LEU A 126 7.03 2.05 -18.91
CA LEU A 126 5.79 2.67 -19.35
C LEU A 126 6.00 3.49 -20.63
N PRO A 127 4.95 3.70 -21.44
CA PRO A 127 4.99 4.72 -22.48
C PRO A 127 5.24 6.09 -21.84
N ARG A 128 6.16 6.87 -22.41
CA ARG A 128 6.57 8.18 -21.87
C ARG A 128 6.50 9.26 -22.94
N ASN A 129 6.20 10.48 -22.52
CA ASN A 129 6.28 11.64 -23.40
C ASN A 129 7.75 12.04 -23.65
N GLN A 130 7.97 13.05 -24.50
CA GLN A 130 9.30 13.56 -24.84
C GLN A 130 10.12 14.11 -23.66
N GLN A 131 9.50 14.32 -22.50
CA GLN A 131 10.15 14.77 -21.27
C GLN A 131 10.40 13.62 -20.28
N GLY A 132 10.08 12.38 -20.67
CA GLY A 132 10.26 11.20 -19.82
C GLY A 132 9.15 10.96 -18.79
N ILE A 133 8.03 11.70 -18.88
CA ILE A 133 6.88 11.53 -17.99
C ILE A 133 5.99 10.39 -18.50
N ALA A 134 5.62 9.46 -17.61
CA ALA A 134 4.77 8.33 -17.95
C ALA A 134 3.37 8.78 -18.40
N LEU A 135 2.86 8.13 -19.45
CA LEU A 135 1.51 8.27 -19.97
C LEU A 135 0.62 7.19 -19.35
N ILE A 136 0.04 7.47 -18.19
CA ILE A 136 -0.75 6.52 -17.39
C ILE A 136 -2.00 7.18 -16.79
N GLY A 137 -2.99 6.38 -16.37
CA GLY A 137 -4.25 6.87 -15.80
C GLY A 137 -4.13 7.50 -14.40
N ASP A 138 -3.13 7.09 -13.61
CA ASP A 138 -2.79 7.71 -12.33
C ASP A 138 -1.29 7.99 -12.24
N PRO A 139 -0.84 9.26 -12.19
CA PRO A 139 0.58 9.58 -12.14
C PRO A 139 1.27 9.07 -10.87
N ARG A 140 0.53 8.77 -9.80
CA ARG A 140 1.12 8.17 -8.58
C ARG A 140 1.68 6.77 -8.84
N ASN A 141 1.22 6.09 -9.89
CA ASN A 141 1.78 4.81 -10.32
C ASN A 141 3.13 4.94 -11.07
N ASP A 142 3.76 6.13 -11.09
CA ASP A 142 5.14 6.35 -11.54
C ASP A 142 5.98 7.12 -10.49
N VAL A 143 5.58 7.14 -9.20
CA VAL A 143 6.28 7.91 -8.15
C VAL A 143 7.64 7.31 -7.75
N HIS A 144 7.82 5.99 -7.92
CA HIS A 144 9.08 5.27 -7.76
C HIS A 144 9.07 3.96 -8.55
N ALA A 145 10.25 3.38 -8.78
CA ALA A 145 10.46 2.20 -9.63
C ALA A 145 9.50 1.03 -9.34
N PHE A 146 9.17 0.75 -8.06
CA PHE A 146 8.20 -0.31 -7.72
C PHE A 146 6.79 -0.06 -8.22
N MET A 147 6.31 1.20 -8.22
CA MET A 147 5.00 1.53 -8.78
C MET A 147 5.02 1.42 -10.30
N THR A 148 6.06 1.95 -10.95
CA THR A 148 6.27 1.83 -12.39
C THR A 148 6.28 0.36 -12.81
N GLY A 149 7.02 -0.49 -12.09
CA GLY A 149 7.09 -1.92 -12.36
C GLY A 149 5.75 -2.64 -12.17
N LEU A 150 4.98 -2.33 -11.12
CA LEU A 150 3.66 -2.94 -10.91
C LEU A 150 2.71 -2.56 -12.04
N GLN A 151 2.72 -1.29 -12.46
CA GLN A 151 1.93 -0.81 -13.59
C GLN A 151 2.30 -1.57 -14.89
N VAL A 152 3.60 -1.71 -15.18
CA VAL A 152 4.09 -2.50 -16.33
C VAL A 152 3.63 -3.96 -16.21
N ALA A 153 3.75 -4.57 -15.04
CA ALA A 153 3.34 -5.97 -14.83
C ALA A 153 1.83 -6.19 -15.02
N PHE A 154 0.98 -5.26 -14.57
CA PHE A 154 -0.46 -5.34 -14.81
C PHE A 154 -0.84 -5.10 -16.27
N ILE A 155 -0.12 -4.24 -17.00
CA ILE A 155 -0.26 -4.13 -18.46
C ILE A 155 0.05 -5.47 -19.13
N HIS A 156 1.16 -6.12 -18.77
CA HIS A 156 1.50 -7.46 -19.27
C HIS A 156 0.44 -8.51 -18.91
N ALA A 157 -0.12 -8.47 -17.71
CA ALA A 157 -1.17 -9.39 -17.28
C ALA A 157 -2.47 -9.20 -18.09
N HIS A 158 -2.87 -7.94 -18.35
CA HIS A 158 -4.00 -7.63 -19.21
C HIS A 158 -3.77 -8.13 -20.64
N ASN A 159 -2.63 -7.79 -21.25
CA ASN A 159 -2.32 -8.17 -22.62
C ASN A 159 -2.26 -9.70 -22.80
N ARG A 160 -1.81 -10.44 -21.77
CA ARG A 160 -1.85 -11.90 -21.73
C ARG A 160 -3.27 -12.45 -21.67
N LEU A 161 -4.16 -11.80 -20.93
CA LEU A 161 -5.58 -12.17 -20.89
C LEU A 161 -6.25 -11.93 -22.24
N VAL A 162 -5.94 -10.83 -22.93
CA VAL A 162 -6.40 -10.58 -24.31
C VAL A 162 -5.96 -11.73 -25.23
N ASP A 163 -4.67 -12.06 -25.23
CA ASP A 163 -4.14 -13.14 -26.07
C ASP A 163 -4.76 -14.50 -25.74
N ARG A 164 -5.00 -14.77 -24.45
CA ARG A 164 -5.66 -16.00 -23.99
C ARG A 164 -7.11 -16.08 -24.46
N LEU A 165 -7.89 -15.02 -24.26
CA LEU A 165 -9.31 -14.95 -24.66
C LEU A 165 -9.46 -15.04 -26.18
N ARG A 166 -8.54 -14.41 -26.92
CA ARG A 166 -8.46 -14.53 -28.38
C ARG A 166 -8.19 -15.97 -28.82
N ALA A 167 -7.26 -16.67 -28.15
CA ALA A 167 -7.01 -18.09 -28.40
C ALA A 167 -8.21 -18.99 -28.03
N ASP A 168 -9.01 -18.59 -27.04
CA ASP A 168 -10.25 -19.26 -26.65
C ASP A 168 -11.44 -18.91 -27.59
N GLY A 169 -11.23 -18.06 -28.61
CA GLY A 169 -12.21 -17.75 -29.65
C GLY A 169 -13.18 -16.61 -29.32
N VAL A 170 -12.90 -15.82 -28.28
CA VAL A 170 -13.70 -14.63 -27.94
C VAL A 170 -13.66 -13.60 -29.09
N PRO A 171 -14.79 -13.03 -29.51
CA PRO A 171 -14.83 -12.02 -30.58
C PRO A 171 -13.96 -10.80 -30.28
N GLU A 172 -13.30 -10.25 -31.30
CA GLU A 172 -12.38 -9.10 -31.17
C GLU A 172 -13.03 -7.89 -30.47
N LEU A 173 -14.33 -7.65 -30.73
CA LEU A 173 -15.11 -6.56 -30.13
C LEU A 173 -15.35 -6.73 -28.61
N GLU A 174 -15.21 -7.96 -28.09
CA GLU A 174 -15.44 -8.29 -26.68
C GLU A 174 -14.13 -8.42 -25.88
N LEU A 175 -13.00 -8.61 -26.56
CA LEU A 175 -11.71 -8.93 -25.92
C LEU A 175 -11.30 -7.93 -24.85
N PHE A 176 -11.45 -6.63 -25.11
CA PHE A 176 -11.04 -5.61 -24.15
C PHE A 176 -11.84 -5.71 -22.84
N GLU A 177 -13.18 -5.69 -22.93
CA GLU A 177 -14.04 -5.70 -21.74
C GLU A 177 -13.94 -7.02 -20.98
N ASP A 178 -13.78 -8.14 -21.69
CA ASP A 178 -13.63 -9.44 -21.06
C ASP A 178 -12.24 -9.60 -20.41
N ALA A 179 -11.17 -9.11 -21.03
CA ALA A 179 -9.84 -9.07 -20.42
C ALA A 179 -9.79 -8.10 -19.23
N ARG A 180 -10.46 -6.95 -19.33
CA ARG A 180 -10.60 -5.96 -18.25
C ARG A 180 -11.30 -6.58 -17.04
N ARG A 181 -12.44 -7.23 -17.27
CA ARG A 181 -13.23 -7.94 -16.24
C ARG A 181 -12.41 -9.07 -15.62
N ALA A 182 -11.76 -9.90 -16.45
CA ALA A 182 -10.93 -10.98 -15.97
C ALA A 182 -9.79 -10.47 -15.08
N LEU A 183 -9.01 -9.46 -15.50
CA LEU A 183 -7.91 -8.94 -14.68
C LEU A 183 -8.43 -8.32 -13.37
N THR A 184 -9.55 -7.61 -13.43
CA THR A 184 -10.21 -7.04 -12.25
C THR A 184 -10.55 -8.13 -11.24
N TRP A 185 -11.10 -9.26 -11.70
CA TRP A 185 -11.44 -10.38 -10.83
C TRP A 185 -10.20 -11.08 -10.26
N HIS A 186 -9.12 -11.22 -11.04
CA HIS A 186 -7.84 -11.70 -10.50
C HIS A 186 -7.27 -10.77 -9.44
N PHE A 187 -7.33 -9.45 -9.66
CA PHE A 187 -6.89 -8.44 -8.70
C PHE A 187 -7.69 -8.52 -7.39
N GLN A 188 -9.02 -8.55 -7.47
CA GLN A 188 -9.91 -8.75 -6.31
C GLN A 188 -9.65 -10.07 -5.60
N TRP A 189 -9.41 -11.15 -6.35
CA TRP A 189 -9.06 -12.45 -5.78
C TRP A 189 -7.76 -12.37 -4.97
N VAL A 190 -6.70 -11.79 -5.54
CA VAL A 190 -5.41 -11.60 -4.85
C VAL A 190 -5.59 -10.75 -3.59
N ILE A 191 -6.40 -9.68 -3.65
CA ILE A 191 -6.69 -8.85 -2.49
C ILE A 191 -7.30 -9.68 -1.36
N LEU A 192 -8.32 -10.48 -1.66
CA LEU A 192 -9.10 -11.19 -0.65
C LEU A 192 -8.45 -12.50 -0.15
N ASN A 193 -7.68 -13.18 -1.00
CA ASN A 193 -7.17 -14.52 -0.73
C ASN A 193 -5.65 -14.58 -0.48
N ASP A 194 -4.91 -13.52 -0.81
CA ASP A 194 -3.45 -13.47 -0.59
C ASP A 194 -3.07 -12.29 0.33
N PHE A 195 -3.35 -11.06 -0.11
CA PHE A 195 -2.94 -9.84 0.58
C PHE A 195 -3.64 -9.65 1.94
N LEU A 196 -4.98 -9.65 1.96
CA LEU A 196 -5.74 -9.37 3.17
C LEU A 196 -5.48 -10.41 4.28
N PRO A 197 -5.50 -11.74 4.03
CA PRO A 197 -5.18 -12.74 5.04
C PRO A 197 -3.75 -12.62 5.58
N SER A 198 -2.79 -12.22 4.76
CA SER A 198 -1.42 -11.93 5.21
C SER A 198 -1.37 -10.69 6.10
N LEU A 199 -2.12 -9.64 5.75
CA LEU A 199 -2.08 -8.35 6.42
C LEU A 199 -2.80 -8.33 7.78
N VAL A 200 -3.98 -8.92 7.88
CA VAL A 200 -4.82 -8.87 9.12
C VAL A 200 -4.86 -10.21 9.87
N GLY A 201 -4.21 -11.23 9.31
CA GLY A 201 -4.28 -12.59 9.79
C GLY A 201 -5.50 -13.37 9.26
N PRO A 202 -5.37 -14.70 9.09
CA PRO A 202 -6.39 -15.52 8.43
C PRO A 202 -7.72 -15.56 9.18
N ALA A 203 -7.69 -15.51 10.52
CA ALA A 203 -8.89 -15.55 11.34
C ALA A 203 -9.79 -14.32 11.13
N MET A 204 -9.20 -13.12 11.17
CA MET A 204 -9.96 -11.88 10.94
C MET A 204 -10.46 -11.79 9.50
N ALA A 205 -9.59 -12.06 8.52
CA ALA A 205 -9.96 -12.05 7.11
C ALA A 205 -11.15 -13.00 6.86
N THR A 206 -11.09 -14.24 7.36
CA THR A 206 -12.17 -15.23 7.23
C THR A 206 -13.47 -14.76 7.86
N THR A 207 -13.42 -14.20 9.07
CA THR A 207 -14.62 -13.73 9.80
C THR A 207 -15.31 -12.60 9.06
N VAL A 208 -14.56 -11.59 8.59
CA VAL A 208 -15.13 -10.48 7.80
C VAL A 208 -15.63 -10.99 6.44
N MET A 209 -14.92 -11.92 5.80
CA MET A 209 -15.35 -12.62 4.57
C MET A 209 -16.61 -13.50 4.74
N ARG A 210 -17.03 -13.80 5.97
CA ARG A 210 -18.30 -14.50 6.28
C ARG A 210 -19.44 -13.57 6.71
N ASN A 211 -19.34 -12.28 6.36
CA ASN A 211 -20.32 -11.23 6.63
C ASN A 211 -20.39 -10.74 8.09
N ASP A 212 -19.33 -10.90 8.88
CA ASP A 212 -19.21 -10.24 10.20
C ASP A 212 -18.68 -8.79 10.09
N ALA A 213 -19.15 -8.00 9.11
CA ALA A 213 -18.83 -6.57 9.10
C ALA A 213 -19.63 -5.91 10.23
N ARG A 214 -18.96 -5.32 11.23
CA ARG A 214 -19.60 -4.72 12.41
C ARG A 214 -19.77 -3.21 12.27
N PHE A 215 -18.83 -2.53 11.62
CA PHE A 215 -18.71 -1.07 11.60
C PHE A 215 -18.87 -0.49 10.20
N TYR A 216 -18.22 -1.07 9.18
CA TYR A 216 -18.34 -0.57 7.81
C TYR A 216 -19.57 -1.18 7.13
N ARG A 217 -20.71 -0.48 7.25
CA ARG A 217 -22.01 -0.87 6.70
C ARG A 217 -22.65 0.28 5.91
N PRO A 218 -22.11 0.63 4.72
CA PRO A 218 -22.71 1.66 3.89
C PRO A 218 -24.17 1.29 3.57
N THR A 219 -25.09 2.21 3.85
CA THR A 219 -26.53 2.09 3.58
C THR A 219 -26.88 2.44 2.13
N SER A 220 -26.02 3.19 1.45
CA SER A 220 -26.15 3.57 0.04
C SER A 220 -24.90 3.13 -0.74
N VAL A 221 -24.16 4.07 -1.30
CA VAL A 221 -22.91 3.82 -2.03
C VAL A 221 -21.77 3.53 -1.05
N ALA A 222 -20.87 2.63 -1.45
CA ALA A 222 -19.60 2.46 -0.75
C ALA A 222 -18.82 3.78 -0.73
N PHE A 223 -17.98 3.98 0.28
CA PHE A 223 -17.13 5.15 0.45
C PHE A 223 -15.81 4.75 1.13
N ILE A 224 -14.81 5.61 1.11
CA ILE A 224 -13.56 5.38 1.84
C ILE A 224 -13.61 6.16 3.16
N PRO A 225 -13.63 5.51 4.34
CA PRO A 225 -13.55 6.21 5.62
C PRO A 225 -12.19 6.89 5.82
N VAL A 226 -12.17 8.02 6.52
CA VAL A 226 -10.90 8.72 6.84
C VAL A 226 -10.02 7.89 7.76
N GLU A 227 -10.59 7.07 8.64
CA GLU A 227 -9.83 6.13 9.49
C GLU A 227 -9.09 5.06 8.67
N PHE A 228 -9.63 4.71 7.49
CA PHE A 228 -8.95 3.83 6.55
C PHE A 228 -7.85 4.58 5.79
N ALA A 229 -8.19 5.69 5.12
CA ALA A 229 -7.27 6.40 4.23
C ALA A 229 -6.14 7.14 4.98
N ASP A 230 -6.45 7.74 6.12
CA ASP A 230 -5.55 8.63 6.86
C ASP A 230 -4.93 8.00 8.11
N ALA A 231 -5.26 6.74 8.42
CA ALA A 231 -4.57 5.98 9.46
C ALA A 231 -4.29 4.53 9.06
N ALA A 232 -5.30 3.67 9.01
CA ALA A 232 -5.09 2.22 9.01
C ALA A 232 -4.37 1.71 7.75
N PHE A 233 -4.68 2.26 6.58
CA PHE A 233 -4.09 1.83 5.30
C PHE A 233 -2.74 2.50 4.98
N ARG A 234 -2.20 3.30 5.92
CA ARG A 234 -0.83 3.87 5.86
C ARG A 234 0.21 2.99 6.57
N TYR A 235 -0.19 1.80 7.00
CA TYR A 235 0.70 0.84 7.68
C TYR A 235 1.95 0.49 6.85
N GLY A 236 1.81 0.46 5.52
CA GLY A 236 2.86 0.06 4.59
C GLY A 236 4.12 0.93 4.67
N HIS A 237 4.01 2.19 5.13
CA HIS A 237 5.16 3.07 5.30
C HIS A 237 6.19 2.51 6.30
N SER A 238 5.72 1.82 7.35
CA SER A 238 6.59 1.17 8.34
C SER A 238 7.33 -0.05 7.78
N GLN A 239 6.79 -0.66 6.71
CA GLN A 239 7.29 -1.91 6.14
C GLN A 239 8.37 -1.71 5.07
N ILE A 240 8.66 -0.46 4.68
CA ILE A 240 9.66 -0.15 3.67
C ILE A 240 11.08 -0.32 4.25
N LYS A 241 11.95 -1.07 3.56
CA LYS A 241 13.35 -1.27 3.96
C LYS A 241 14.21 -0.03 3.68
N GLY A 242 15.38 -0.01 4.31
CA GLY A 242 16.40 1.01 4.01
C GLY A 242 16.82 1.01 2.54
N ASP A 243 16.98 -0.19 1.95
CA ASP A 243 17.32 -0.38 0.55
C ASP A 243 16.83 -1.74 0.00
N TYR A 244 16.90 -1.90 -1.32
CA TYR A 244 16.43 -3.08 -2.05
C TYR A 244 17.39 -3.48 -3.16
N GLN A 245 17.65 -4.78 -3.29
CA GLN A 245 18.23 -5.34 -4.51
C GLN A 245 17.12 -5.55 -5.55
N LEU A 246 17.28 -4.99 -6.75
CA LEU A 246 16.27 -5.09 -7.83
C LEU A 246 16.62 -6.15 -8.88
N ARG A 247 17.89 -6.53 -8.97
CA ARG A 247 18.43 -7.55 -9.88
C ARG A 247 19.32 -8.50 -9.10
N ARG A 248 19.25 -9.80 -9.40
CA ARG A 248 20.07 -10.80 -8.69
C ARG A 248 21.56 -10.49 -8.84
N GLY A 249 22.25 -10.32 -7.70
CA GLY A 249 23.68 -9.94 -7.67
C GLY A 249 23.97 -8.47 -8.00
N GLY A 250 22.95 -7.64 -8.19
CA GLY A 250 23.09 -6.21 -8.45
C GLY A 250 23.22 -5.35 -7.19
N GLN A 251 23.44 -4.05 -7.39
CA GLN A 251 23.46 -3.04 -6.34
C GLN A 251 22.11 -2.95 -5.60
N ARG A 252 22.18 -2.50 -4.34
CA ARG A 252 21.01 -2.17 -3.52
C ARG A 252 20.74 -0.66 -3.57
N PHE A 253 19.46 -0.29 -3.65
CA PHE A 253 19.04 1.11 -3.75
C PHE A 253 18.01 1.46 -2.67
N PRO A 254 18.15 2.59 -1.97
CA PRO A 254 17.07 3.15 -1.18
C PRO A 254 15.90 3.57 -2.09
N VAL A 255 14.67 3.53 -1.57
CA VAL A 255 13.48 3.98 -2.34
C VAL A 255 13.64 5.43 -2.78
N PHE A 256 14.15 6.28 -1.90
CA PHE A 256 14.49 7.66 -2.20
C PHE A 256 15.90 8.01 -1.73
N PRO A 257 16.65 8.82 -2.51
CA PRO A 257 16.25 9.40 -3.79
C PRO A 257 16.44 8.44 -4.99
N ASP A 258 17.11 7.31 -4.81
CA ASP A 258 17.68 6.53 -5.90
C ASP A 258 16.63 5.91 -6.83
N LEU A 259 15.53 5.41 -6.28
CA LEU A 259 14.43 4.80 -7.05
C LEU A 259 13.27 5.77 -7.33
N ALA A 260 13.47 7.08 -7.12
CA ALA A 260 12.48 8.09 -7.47
C ALA A 260 12.07 7.98 -8.95
N GLY A 261 10.76 8.03 -9.19
CA GLY A 261 10.19 7.86 -10.52
C GLY A 261 10.10 9.18 -11.30
N PHE A 262 9.02 9.34 -12.07
CA PHE A 262 8.80 10.42 -13.03
C PHE A 262 9.93 10.59 -14.05
N ARG A 263 10.58 9.47 -14.38
CA ARG A 263 11.72 9.40 -15.29
C ARG A 263 11.83 7.98 -15.89
N PRO A 264 12.46 7.83 -17.06
CA PRO A 264 12.72 6.51 -17.64
C PRO A 264 13.40 5.54 -16.69
N LEU A 265 12.94 4.29 -16.68
CA LEU A 265 13.52 3.22 -15.88
C LEU A 265 14.82 2.73 -16.55
N THR A 266 15.94 2.79 -15.84
CA THR A 266 17.20 2.23 -16.37
C THR A 266 17.19 0.70 -16.25
N PRO A 267 17.95 -0.03 -17.10
CA PRO A 267 17.95 -1.50 -17.07
C PRO A 267 18.27 -2.12 -15.70
N GLU A 268 19.11 -1.46 -14.90
CA GLU A 268 19.49 -1.91 -13.54
C GLU A 268 18.35 -1.75 -12.53
N ARG A 269 17.37 -0.91 -12.84
CA ARG A 269 16.21 -0.57 -12.00
C ARG A 269 14.94 -1.31 -12.41
N VAL A 270 14.98 -2.10 -13.48
CA VAL A 270 13.92 -3.04 -13.85
C VAL A 270 13.84 -4.13 -12.78
N ILE A 271 12.66 -4.30 -12.19
CA ILE A 271 12.47 -5.18 -11.04
C ILE A 271 12.43 -6.64 -11.46
N ASP A 272 13.29 -7.46 -10.87
CA ASP A 272 13.11 -8.89 -10.79
C ASP A 272 12.15 -9.22 -9.64
N TRP A 273 10.88 -9.49 -9.97
CA TRP A 273 9.83 -9.76 -8.98
C TRP A 273 10.11 -11.00 -8.12
N THR A 274 10.98 -11.92 -8.56
CA THR A 274 11.39 -13.08 -7.74
C THR A 274 12.19 -12.67 -6.50
N LEU A 275 12.74 -11.44 -6.48
CA LEU A 275 13.41 -10.90 -5.31
C LEU A 275 12.46 -10.26 -4.29
N LEU A 276 11.19 -10.05 -4.66
CA LEU A 276 10.19 -9.41 -3.81
C LEU A 276 9.04 -10.33 -3.39
N PHE A 277 8.80 -11.43 -4.11
CA PHE A 277 7.80 -12.43 -3.80
C PHE A 277 8.38 -13.85 -3.92
N ASP A 278 7.99 -14.72 -3.00
CA ASP A 278 8.44 -16.11 -2.98
C ASP A 278 7.86 -16.89 -4.14
N VAL A 279 8.74 -17.46 -4.96
CA VAL A 279 8.39 -18.35 -6.06
C VAL A 279 8.88 -19.77 -5.74
N PRO A 280 8.03 -20.80 -5.83
CA PRO A 280 8.44 -22.19 -5.59
C PRO A 280 9.66 -22.58 -6.45
N GLY A 281 10.65 -23.21 -5.83
CA GLY A 281 11.88 -23.62 -6.50
C GLY A 281 12.90 -22.49 -6.72
N GLN A 282 12.61 -21.26 -6.28
CA GLN A 282 13.56 -20.14 -6.26
C GLN A 282 14.10 -19.89 -4.86
N ALA A 283 15.18 -19.12 -4.79
CA ALA A 283 15.68 -18.60 -3.51
C ALA A 283 14.61 -17.71 -2.84
N PRO A 284 14.54 -17.66 -1.49
CA PRO A 284 13.58 -16.81 -0.80
C PRO A 284 13.71 -15.33 -1.19
N ALA A 285 12.59 -14.65 -1.34
CA ALA A 285 12.55 -13.22 -1.62
C ALA A 285 13.00 -12.38 -0.40
N GLN A 286 13.34 -11.12 -0.65
CA GLN A 286 13.55 -10.12 0.40
C GLN A 286 12.29 -10.00 1.28
N ARG A 287 12.47 -9.74 2.56
CA ARG A 287 11.37 -9.53 3.52
C ARG A 287 11.12 -8.05 3.76
N ALA A 288 9.89 -7.67 4.04
CA ALA A 288 9.54 -6.31 4.46
C ALA A 288 9.99 -6.05 5.90
N LYS A 289 10.08 -4.78 6.30
CA LYS A 289 10.24 -4.42 7.71
C LYS A 289 8.98 -4.76 8.52
N PRO A 290 9.09 -4.94 9.85
CA PRO A 290 7.95 -5.01 10.75
C PRO A 290 7.07 -3.75 10.69
N ILE A 291 5.77 -3.91 10.94
CA ILE A 291 4.85 -2.81 11.22
C ILE A 291 5.05 -2.41 12.69
N ASP A 292 5.83 -1.35 12.93
CA ASP A 292 6.28 -0.96 14.27
C ASP A 292 6.30 0.54 14.55
N GLY A 293 6.07 1.36 13.52
CA GLY A 293 6.09 2.81 13.64
C GLY A 293 7.45 3.43 13.33
N LEU A 294 8.45 2.62 12.96
CA LEU A 294 9.79 3.09 12.57
C LEU A 294 9.92 3.09 11.05
N LEU A 295 10.03 4.29 10.48
CA LEU A 295 10.23 4.48 9.04
C LEU A 295 11.74 4.52 8.72
N PRO A 296 12.15 4.01 7.54
CA PRO A 296 13.53 4.14 7.09
C PRO A 296 13.87 5.60 6.82
N ALA A 297 15.17 5.91 6.88
CA ALA A 297 15.66 7.27 6.74
C ALA A 297 15.27 7.93 5.40
N SER A 298 15.10 7.14 4.34
CA SER A 298 14.62 7.58 3.01
C SER A 298 13.16 8.09 3.01
N LEU A 299 12.37 7.75 4.03
CA LEU A 299 10.99 8.25 4.22
C LEU A 299 10.89 9.32 5.32
N ILE A 300 11.88 9.41 6.21
CA ILE A 300 12.00 10.51 7.18
C ILE A 300 12.59 11.76 6.52
N ARG A 301 13.46 11.60 5.52
CA ARG A 301 14.09 12.68 4.76
C ARG A 301 13.72 12.57 3.28
N LEU A 302 12.46 12.82 2.95
CA LEU A 302 12.03 12.80 1.55
C LEU A 302 12.71 13.94 0.78
N PRO A 303 13.14 13.68 -0.47
CA PRO A 303 13.70 14.73 -1.31
C PRO A 303 12.62 15.70 -1.80
N GLU A 304 13.03 16.93 -2.14
CA GLU A 304 12.12 17.97 -2.62
C GLU A 304 11.33 17.56 -3.87
N SER A 305 11.90 16.72 -4.74
CA SER A 305 11.19 16.16 -5.91
C SER A 305 9.95 15.35 -5.55
N ILE A 306 9.80 14.93 -4.29
CA ILE A 306 8.65 14.17 -3.79
C ILE A 306 7.73 15.07 -2.95
N THR A 307 8.30 15.94 -2.12
CA THR A 307 7.50 16.78 -1.22
C THR A 307 7.03 18.08 -1.83
N GLY A 308 7.70 18.54 -2.90
CA GLY A 308 7.73 19.96 -3.27
C GLY A 308 8.47 20.80 -2.23
N THR A 309 8.58 22.09 -2.49
CA THR A 309 9.06 23.07 -1.49
C THR A 309 8.06 23.13 -0.33
N VAL A 310 8.52 22.88 0.89
CA VAL A 310 7.67 22.89 2.09
C VAL A 310 8.00 24.09 2.98
N GLU A 311 6.96 24.74 3.51
CA GLU A 311 7.14 25.86 4.45
C GLU A 311 7.53 25.39 5.87
N VAL A 312 7.18 24.14 6.22
CA VAL A 312 7.50 23.52 7.50
C VAL A 312 8.45 22.36 7.27
N ASN A 313 9.68 22.45 7.78
CA ASN A 313 10.71 21.41 7.60
C ASN A 313 10.25 20.01 8.03
N ALA A 314 9.40 19.91 9.06
CA ALA A 314 8.84 18.62 9.49
C ALA A 314 8.09 17.89 8.37
N TYR A 315 7.50 18.61 7.40
CA TYR A 315 6.77 18.00 6.29
C TYR A 315 7.66 17.35 5.22
N GLN A 316 8.99 17.39 5.39
CA GLN A 316 9.91 16.51 4.66
C GLN A 316 9.80 15.05 5.13
N SER A 317 9.34 14.82 6.36
CA SER A 317 9.12 13.47 6.87
C SER A 317 7.73 12.96 6.52
N LEU A 318 7.68 11.76 5.95
CA LEU A 318 6.42 11.06 5.69
C LEU A 318 5.64 10.78 6.98
N ALA A 319 6.31 10.40 8.07
CA ALA A 319 5.66 10.19 9.37
C ALA A 319 4.99 11.48 9.88
N SER A 320 5.66 12.62 9.75
CA SER A 320 5.08 13.92 10.13
C SER A 320 3.88 14.27 9.25
N ARG A 321 3.89 13.93 7.96
CA ARG A 321 2.76 14.14 7.04
C ARG A 321 1.56 13.25 7.38
N ASP A 322 1.80 12.00 7.79
CA ASP A 322 0.74 11.09 8.22
C ASP A 322 0.08 11.58 9.52
N LEU A 323 0.89 11.99 10.49
CA LEU A 323 0.43 12.62 11.73
C LEU A 323 -0.33 13.92 11.47
N GLN A 324 0.19 14.76 10.56
CA GLN A 324 -0.49 15.98 10.11
C GLN A 324 -1.85 15.68 9.50
N ARG A 325 -1.92 14.68 8.62
CA ARG A 325 -3.15 14.34 7.91
C ARG A 325 -4.22 13.86 8.88
N GLY A 326 -3.87 12.97 9.81
CA GLY A 326 -4.80 12.50 10.84
C GLY A 326 -5.30 13.61 11.77
N MET A 327 -4.45 14.57 12.14
CA MET A 327 -4.92 15.76 12.87
C MET A 327 -5.83 16.64 12.02
N GLY A 328 -5.48 16.86 10.76
CA GLY A 328 -6.23 17.69 9.83
C GLY A 328 -7.63 17.16 9.56
N THR A 329 -7.82 15.85 9.58
CA THR A 329 -9.14 15.18 9.46
C THR A 329 -9.78 14.84 10.80
N ALA A 330 -9.26 15.40 11.90
CA ALA A 330 -9.79 15.24 13.26
C ALA A 330 -10.02 13.76 13.65
N LEU A 331 -9.12 12.86 13.24
CA LEU A 331 -9.24 11.45 13.57
C LEU A 331 -9.32 11.23 15.09
N PRO A 332 -10.17 10.30 15.56
CA PRO A 332 -10.19 9.90 16.95
C PRO A 332 -8.85 9.30 17.37
N SER A 333 -8.55 9.29 18.67
CA SER A 333 -7.37 8.62 19.19
C SER A 333 -7.44 7.11 19.02
N GLY A 334 -6.29 6.45 18.98
CA GLY A 334 -6.21 5.00 18.91
C GLY A 334 -6.91 4.31 20.07
N GLU A 335 -6.79 4.85 21.27
CA GLU A 335 -7.46 4.36 22.47
C GLU A 335 -8.98 4.52 22.38
N ALA A 336 -9.48 5.62 21.81
CA ALA A 336 -10.91 5.82 21.59
C ALA A 336 -11.47 4.81 20.58
N VAL A 337 -10.77 4.58 19.47
CA VAL A 337 -11.18 3.59 18.46
C VAL A 337 -11.12 2.17 19.04
N ALA A 338 -10.06 1.84 19.80
CA ALA A 338 -9.94 0.54 20.47
C ALA A 338 -11.16 0.24 21.35
N ARG A 339 -11.56 1.19 22.19
CA ARG A 339 -12.79 1.08 23.00
C ARG A 339 -14.03 0.93 22.14
N ALA A 340 -14.16 1.72 21.06
CA ALA A 340 -15.32 1.67 20.17
C ALA A 340 -15.46 0.32 19.44
N VAL A 341 -14.34 -0.33 19.08
CA VAL A 341 -14.36 -1.64 18.42
C VAL A 341 -14.41 -2.83 19.39
N GLY A 342 -14.36 -2.56 20.70
CA GLY A 342 -14.35 -3.57 21.76
C GLY A 342 -12.98 -4.20 22.02
N ALA A 343 -11.90 -3.64 21.48
CA ALA A 343 -10.53 -4.07 21.72
C ALA A 343 -9.99 -3.50 23.04
N GLN A 344 -9.03 -4.19 23.65
CA GLN A 344 -8.31 -3.67 24.83
C GLN A 344 -7.29 -2.61 24.39
N PRO A 345 -7.40 -1.34 24.86
CA PRO A 345 -6.42 -0.32 24.54
C PRO A 345 -5.01 -0.71 24.97
N LEU A 346 -4.01 -0.35 24.18
CA LEU A 346 -2.60 -0.52 24.56
C LEU A 346 -2.29 0.32 25.81
N THR A 347 -1.46 -0.23 26.67
CA THR A 347 -0.88 0.51 27.81
C THR A 347 0.19 1.49 27.33
N ARG A 348 0.53 2.50 28.14
CA ARG A 348 1.64 3.43 27.83
C ARG A 348 2.97 2.72 27.61
N GLN A 349 3.21 1.63 28.35
CA GLN A 349 4.41 0.81 28.19
C GLN A 349 4.43 0.07 26.85
N GLU A 350 3.29 -0.49 26.43
CA GLU A 350 3.15 -1.13 25.11
C GLU A 350 3.28 -0.12 23.96
N LEU A 351 2.78 1.10 24.13
CA LEU A 351 2.91 2.18 23.14
C LEU A 351 4.36 2.63 22.96
N ALA A 352 5.14 2.70 24.04
CA ALA A 352 6.57 3.06 24.04
C ALA A 352 6.87 4.37 23.29
N LEU A 353 6.11 5.43 23.62
CA LEU A 353 6.21 6.76 22.99
C LEU A 353 7.01 7.78 23.83
N GLY A 354 7.81 7.30 24.79
CA GLY A 354 8.59 8.14 25.70
C GLY A 354 7.68 9.04 26.56
N ASP A 355 7.99 10.33 26.61
CA ASP A 355 7.29 11.32 27.45
C ASP A 355 5.91 11.74 26.90
N TRP A 356 5.40 11.11 25.84
CA TRP A 356 4.07 11.41 25.30
C TRP A 356 2.97 11.10 26.32
N GLN A 357 2.25 12.15 26.76
CA GLN A 357 1.18 12.03 27.76
C GLN A 357 -0.24 12.12 27.19
N ASP A 358 -0.39 12.65 25.97
CA ASP A 358 -1.68 12.82 25.32
C ASP A 358 -2.22 11.46 24.80
N ASP A 359 -3.46 11.45 24.35
CA ASP A 359 -4.05 10.36 23.57
C ASP A 359 -3.21 10.11 22.28
N THR A 360 -3.13 8.86 21.84
CA THR A 360 -2.24 8.49 20.73
C THR A 360 -2.89 8.76 19.37
N PRO A 361 -2.21 9.43 18.43
CA PRO A 361 -2.69 9.55 17.05
C PRO A 361 -3.00 8.18 16.44
N LEU A 362 -4.18 8.01 15.83
CA LEU A 362 -4.69 6.70 15.37
C LEU A 362 -3.69 5.94 14.50
N TRP A 363 -3.05 6.61 13.54
CA TRP A 363 -2.03 6.02 12.68
C TRP A 363 -0.92 5.36 13.50
N LEU A 364 -0.31 6.10 14.41
CA LEU A 364 0.80 5.60 15.23
C LEU A 364 0.35 4.50 16.19
N TYR A 365 -0.85 4.63 16.79
CA TYR A 365 -1.42 3.59 17.63
C TYR A 365 -1.53 2.27 16.87
N ILE A 366 -2.04 2.29 15.63
CA ILE A 366 -2.19 1.09 14.79
C ILE A 366 -0.84 0.43 14.52
N LEU A 367 0.22 1.20 14.28
CA LEU A 367 1.56 0.64 14.07
C LEU A 367 2.12 -0.01 15.34
N ARG A 368 1.92 0.62 16.51
CA ARG A 368 2.32 0.05 17.80
C ARG A 368 1.50 -1.18 18.17
N GLU A 369 0.21 -1.18 17.85
CA GLU A 369 -0.66 -2.34 18.02
C GLU A 369 -0.18 -3.52 17.18
N ALA A 370 0.18 -3.28 15.92
CA ALA A 370 0.74 -4.29 15.04
C ALA A 370 2.05 -4.89 15.60
N ALA A 371 2.96 -4.06 16.13
CA ALA A 371 4.16 -4.54 16.78
C ALA A 371 3.87 -5.40 18.02
N VAL A 372 3.01 -4.91 18.91
CA VAL A 372 2.74 -5.55 20.22
C VAL A 372 1.89 -6.82 20.08
N ARG A 373 0.83 -6.77 19.28
CA ARG A 373 -0.16 -7.86 19.15
C ARG A 373 0.12 -8.77 17.96
N GLY A 374 0.70 -8.22 16.89
CA GLY A 374 0.98 -8.93 15.64
C GLY A 374 2.45 -9.31 15.45
N GLY A 375 3.35 -8.91 16.36
CA GLY A 375 4.80 -9.08 16.20
C GLY A 375 5.39 -8.26 15.06
N GLY A 376 4.63 -7.28 14.54
CA GLY A 376 4.95 -6.49 13.36
C GLY A 376 4.74 -7.22 12.03
N ASP A 377 4.30 -8.48 12.03
CA ASP A 377 4.02 -9.25 10.80
C ASP A 377 2.62 -8.95 10.22
N ARG A 378 1.70 -8.46 11.05
CA ARG A 378 0.29 -8.19 10.69
C ARG A 378 -0.29 -7.09 11.56
N LEU A 379 -1.37 -6.47 11.09
CA LEU A 379 -2.14 -5.51 11.86
C LEU A 379 -2.79 -6.14 13.09
N GLY A 380 -2.98 -5.33 14.12
CA GLY A 380 -3.72 -5.68 15.33
C GLY A 380 -5.24 -5.59 15.14
N GLU A 381 -5.98 -5.65 16.26
CA GLU A 381 -7.44 -5.70 16.22
C GLU A 381 -8.05 -4.42 15.63
N VAL A 382 -7.57 -3.25 16.06
CA VAL A 382 -8.07 -1.95 15.57
C VAL A 382 -7.74 -1.76 14.09
N GLY A 383 -6.45 -1.78 13.75
CA GLY A 383 -6.01 -1.54 12.37
C GLY A 383 -6.55 -2.59 11.41
N GLY A 384 -6.49 -3.86 11.81
CA GLY A 384 -6.95 -4.97 11.00
C GLY A 384 -8.45 -4.91 10.74
N ARG A 385 -9.27 -4.55 11.75
CA ARG A 385 -10.72 -4.48 11.59
C ARG A 385 -11.14 -3.37 10.62
N ILE A 386 -10.53 -2.19 10.72
CA ILE A 386 -10.76 -1.08 9.79
C ILE A 386 -10.42 -1.54 8.36
N VAL A 387 -9.23 -2.08 8.15
CA VAL A 387 -8.77 -2.48 6.81
C VAL A 387 -9.63 -3.60 6.22
N ALA A 388 -9.88 -4.65 6.99
CA ALA A 388 -10.62 -5.81 6.52
C ALA A 388 -12.07 -5.47 6.16
N GLU A 389 -12.79 -4.74 7.03
CA GLU A 389 -14.19 -4.42 6.76
C GLU A 389 -14.35 -3.47 5.57
N VAL A 390 -13.46 -2.49 5.42
CA VAL A 390 -13.51 -1.55 4.29
C VAL A 390 -13.20 -2.26 2.98
N ILE A 391 -12.09 -3.02 2.89
CA ILE A 391 -11.71 -3.73 1.66
C ILE A 391 -12.80 -4.73 1.23
N VAL A 392 -13.22 -5.59 2.16
CA VAL A 392 -14.23 -6.61 1.86
C VAL A 392 -15.57 -5.95 1.53
N GLY A 393 -15.95 -4.91 2.27
CA GLY A 393 -17.19 -4.17 2.06
C GLY A 393 -17.23 -3.49 0.68
N ILE A 394 -16.14 -2.85 0.27
CA ILE A 394 -16.00 -2.23 -1.06
C ILE A 394 -16.15 -3.26 -2.16
N ILE A 395 -15.40 -4.37 -2.10
CA ILE A 395 -15.45 -5.39 -3.16
C ILE A 395 -16.85 -6.02 -3.23
N ARG A 396 -17.48 -6.35 -2.09
CA ARG A 396 -18.85 -6.91 -2.08
C ARG A 396 -19.91 -5.97 -2.63
N ARG A 397 -19.73 -4.65 -2.47
CA ARG A 397 -20.69 -3.63 -2.92
C ARG A 397 -20.47 -3.23 -4.37
N ASP A 398 -19.35 -3.60 -4.97
CA ASP A 398 -19.09 -3.37 -6.38
C ASP A 398 -19.92 -4.34 -7.24
N PRO A 399 -20.88 -3.84 -8.05
CA PRO A 399 -21.71 -4.68 -8.92
C PRO A 399 -20.91 -5.35 -10.03
N GLU A 400 -19.66 -4.93 -10.31
CA GLU A 400 -18.76 -5.60 -11.27
C GLU A 400 -17.83 -6.62 -10.61
N SER A 401 -17.86 -6.77 -9.28
CA SER A 401 -16.98 -7.70 -8.58
C SER A 401 -17.29 -9.16 -8.90
N TYR A 402 -16.28 -10.01 -8.78
CA TYR A 402 -16.49 -11.46 -8.89
C TYR A 402 -17.43 -11.95 -7.78
N LEU A 403 -17.39 -11.35 -6.57
CA LEU A 403 -18.30 -11.71 -5.49
C LEU A 403 -19.77 -11.39 -5.80
N ALA A 404 -20.06 -10.38 -6.63
CA ALA A 404 -21.42 -10.02 -7.03
C ALA A 404 -21.91 -10.84 -8.24
N ASN A 405 -21.02 -11.15 -9.19
CA ASN A 405 -21.39 -11.77 -10.47
C ASN A 405 -21.19 -13.28 -10.51
N ASP A 406 -20.09 -13.79 -9.96
CA ASP A 406 -19.78 -15.21 -9.88
C ASP A 406 -18.93 -15.51 -8.63
N PRO A 407 -19.57 -15.68 -7.45
CA PRO A 407 -18.87 -15.97 -6.20
C PRO A 407 -18.04 -17.26 -6.24
N SER A 408 -18.34 -18.15 -7.20
CA SER A 408 -17.64 -19.41 -7.41
C SER A 408 -16.45 -19.29 -8.36
N TRP A 409 -16.30 -18.14 -9.02
CA TRP A 409 -15.20 -17.86 -9.94
C TRP A 409 -13.84 -18.13 -9.30
N ARG A 410 -12.89 -18.57 -10.14
CA ARG A 410 -11.50 -18.82 -9.78
C ARG A 410 -10.59 -18.19 -10.83
N PRO A 411 -9.37 -17.75 -10.44
CA PRO A 411 -8.34 -17.29 -11.36
C PRO A 411 -8.15 -18.23 -12.55
N THR A 412 -8.14 -17.65 -13.74
CA THR A 412 -8.02 -18.37 -15.02
C THR A 412 -6.60 -18.35 -15.58
N LEU A 413 -5.75 -17.44 -15.10
CA LEU A 413 -4.32 -17.46 -15.41
C LEU A 413 -3.61 -18.59 -14.64
N PRO A 414 -2.55 -19.19 -15.22
CA PRO A 414 -1.74 -20.19 -14.52
C PRO A 414 -1.14 -19.64 -13.22
N SER A 415 -1.05 -20.51 -12.21
CA SER A 415 -0.40 -20.23 -10.92
C SER A 415 0.83 -21.11 -10.75
N HIS A 416 1.88 -20.59 -10.10
CA HIS A 416 3.08 -21.37 -9.78
C HIS A 416 2.82 -22.54 -8.81
N GLN A 417 1.70 -22.51 -8.08
CA GLN A 417 1.23 -23.62 -7.23
C GLN A 417 -0.23 -23.91 -7.54
N PRO A 418 -0.59 -25.12 -8.03
CA PRO A 418 -1.97 -25.47 -8.32
C PRO A 418 -2.91 -25.19 -7.14
N GLY A 419 -4.00 -24.48 -7.41
CA GLY A 419 -5.00 -24.12 -6.40
C GLY A 419 -4.60 -22.96 -5.46
N ASN A 420 -3.44 -22.34 -5.65
CA ASN A 420 -2.96 -21.22 -4.83
C ASN A 420 -2.47 -20.07 -5.71
N PHE A 421 -3.41 -19.21 -6.12
CA PHE A 421 -3.16 -18.02 -6.93
C PHE A 421 -2.90 -16.80 -6.03
N LYS A 422 -1.73 -16.18 -6.22
CA LYS A 422 -1.18 -15.07 -5.42
C LYS A 422 -0.76 -13.92 -6.32
N ILE A 423 -0.39 -12.78 -5.74
CA ILE A 423 0.07 -11.61 -6.51
C ILE A 423 1.24 -11.96 -7.45
N ARG A 424 2.16 -12.83 -7.02
CA ARG A 424 3.29 -13.28 -7.84
C ARG A 424 2.88 -13.88 -9.18
N ASP A 425 1.68 -14.48 -9.28
CA ASP A 425 1.20 -15.14 -10.50
C ASP A 425 0.70 -14.13 -11.55
N LEU A 426 0.38 -12.90 -11.13
CA LEU A 426 0.14 -11.78 -12.04
C LEU A 426 1.45 -11.13 -12.50
N LEU A 427 2.43 -11.05 -11.60
CA LEU A 427 3.68 -10.32 -11.84
C LEU A 427 4.75 -11.15 -12.56
N ILE A 428 4.75 -12.46 -12.33
CA ILE A 428 5.69 -13.42 -12.88
C ILE A 428 4.83 -14.46 -13.63
N PRO A 429 4.95 -14.56 -14.96
CA PRO A 429 4.14 -15.54 -15.69
C PRO A 429 4.55 -16.96 -15.27
N ALA A 430 3.61 -17.70 -14.68
CA ALA A 430 3.79 -19.14 -14.47
C ALA A 430 3.81 -19.84 -15.84
N ARG A 431 4.67 -20.85 -15.96
CA ARG A 431 4.84 -21.64 -17.19
C ARG A 431 3.80 -22.74 -17.31
#